data_AF-A0A1E7J434-F1
#
_entry.id   AF-A0A1E7J434-F1
#
_cell.length_a   1.000
_cell.length_b   1.000
_cell.length_c   1.000
_cell.angle_alpha   90.00
_cell.angle_beta   90.00
_cell.angle_gamma   90.00
#
_symmetry.space_group_name_H-M   'P 1'
#
loop_
_entity.id
_entity.type
_entity.pdbx_description
1 polymer ?
#
loop_
_entity_poly.entity_id
_entity_poly.type
_entity_poly.pdbx_seq_one_letter_code
_entity_poly.pdbx_strand_id
1 'polypeptide(L)'
;MSIDLFHRLIPFLSYTDLVYLQGWGEPLLNKHIFEMVRFCKERGKRVGFTTNGMLLTEDRIRMLVDLELDILGVSLAGTTAGTHNRIRKGTDYDKLVFNLDLLSKIKAERKVKAPEVHLAYLMLRSNFHELKEILPLAIRVGAKEIVAGNLTLIVDPKLSAQAIFNYSGSIEPQKRANKSKNGKLPYGRRSPTACPPGRRALWAGGCGELQYYRSRLEEIRKRACRENIIFDYHGPGIDDASLYCRENVRRACVINVNGEVVPCVFTNPVLCENRGLGNGRSSCYMFKGQFFPLTGISFGNIQNETLTRIWNKKEYAGFRDLFDPETATRPEQILSEMPKCCVKCYKRLGV
;
A
#
# COMPACT_ATOMS: atom_id res chain seq x y z
N MET A 1 9.44 -13.56 12.35
CA MET A 1 10.89 -13.81 12.22
C MET A 1 11.43 -14.05 13.62
N SER A 2 12.30 -15.05 13.82
CA SER A 2 12.99 -15.24 15.10
C SER A 2 14.00 -14.12 15.36
N ILE A 3 14.37 -13.93 16.62
CA ILE A 3 15.38 -12.93 16.98
C ILE A 3 16.76 -13.28 16.40
N ASP A 4 17.13 -14.57 16.38
CA ASP A 4 18.41 -15.03 15.81
C ASP A 4 18.52 -14.71 14.32
N LEU A 5 17.43 -14.91 13.58
CA LEU A 5 17.39 -14.59 12.16
C LEU A 5 17.46 -13.09 11.92
N PHE A 6 16.82 -12.28 12.78
CA PHE A 6 16.93 -10.83 12.74
C PHE A 6 18.35 -10.35 13.04
N HIS A 7 19.05 -10.95 14.01
CA HIS A 7 20.44 -10.59 14.34
C HIS A 7 21.41 -10.78 13.17
N ARG A 8 21.13 -11.72 12.25
CA ARG A 8 21.92 -11.88 11.02
C ARG A 8 21.85 -10.67 10.07
N LEU A 9 20.85 -9.80 10.24
CA LEU A 9 20.70 -8.56 9.48
C LEU A 9 21.52 -7.40 10.05
N ILE A 10 22.01 -7.52 11.28
CA ILE A 10 22.73 -6.43 11.98
C ILE A 10 23.89 -5.86 11.15
N PRO A 11 24.78 -6.68 10.53
CA PRO A 11 25.88 -6.15 9.73
C PRO A 11 25.42 -5.33 8.51
N PHE A 12 24.19 -5.52 8.05
CA PHE A 12 23.65 -4.81 6.88
C PHE A 12 22.99 -3.48 7.24
N LEU A 13 22.66 -3.27 8.53
CA LEU A 13 22.00 -2.04 8.96
C LEU A 13 22.82 -0.79 8.62
N SER A 14 24.15 -0.87 8.56
CA SER A 14 25.02 0.24 8.12
C SER A 14 24.68 0.76 6.72
N TYR A 15 24.16 -0.08 5.83
CA TYR A 15 23.77 0.28 4.45
C TYR A 15 22.30 0.66 4.32
N THR A 16 21.56 0.68 5.42
CA THR A 16 20.11 0.91 5.44
C THR A 16 19.78 2.21 6.15
N ASP A 17 18.84 2.97 5.60
CA ASP A 17 18.29 4.17 6.24
C ASP A 17 17.04 3.86 7.07
N LEU A 18 16.17 2.98 6.54
CA LEU A 18 14.87 2.61 7.12
C LEU A 18 14.73 1.10 7.23
N VAL A 19 14.42 0.61 8.43
CA VAL A 19 13.99 -0.77 8.68
C VAL A 19 12.50 -0.78 8.93
N TYR A 20 11.73 -1.34 7.99
CA TYR A 20 10.28 -1.44 8.13
C TYR A 20 9.88 -2.88 8.55
N LEU A 21 9.58 -3.07 9.83
CA LEU A 21 9.30 -4.35 10.48
C LEU A 21 7.85 -4.81 10.23
N GLN A 22 7.50 -5.03 8.97
CA GLN A 22 6.16 -5.48 8.58
C GLN A 22 6.17 -6.75 7.72
N GLY A 23 4.97 -7.28 7.52
CA GLY A 23 4.69 -8.38 6.61
C GLY A 23 3.18 -8.51 6.45
N TRP A 24 2.71 -9.70 6.14
CA TRP A 24 1.27 -9.99 6.02
C TRP A 24 0.57 -10.28 7.35
N GLY A 25 1.33 -10.36 8.45
CA GLY A 25 0.81 -10.58 9.80
C GLY A 25 0.72 -9.29 10.62
N GLU A 26 0.52 -9.44 11.93
CA GLU A 26 0.49 -8.34 12.91
C GLU A 26 1.83 -8.25 13.66
N PRO A 27 2.64 -7.19 13.47
CA PRO A 27 3.95 -7.05 14.13
C PRO A 27 3.89 -7.10 15.66
N LEU A 28 2.83 -6.56 16.27
CA LEU A 28 2.67 -6.54 17.73
C LEU A 28 2.35 -7.91 18.36
N LEU A 29 2.18 -8.96 17.55
CA LEU A 29 2.15 -10.35 18.02
C LEU A 29 3.55 -10.95 18.18
N ASN A 30 4.57 -10.37 17.56
CA ASN A 30 5.94 -10.84 17.73
C ASN A 30 6.47 -10.38 19.10
N LYS A 31 6.76 -11.34 19.98
CA LYS A 31 7.29 -11.08 21.32
C LYS A 31 8.60 -10.27 21.34
N HIS A 32 9.33 -10.25 20.22
CA HIS A 32 10.59 -9.53 20.08
C HIS A 32 10.48 -8.19 19.33
N ILE A 33 9.27 -7.71 18.99
CA ILE A 33 9.12 -6.50 18.15
C ILE A 33 9.82 -5.28 18.75
N PHE A 34 9.65 -5.03 20.05
CA PHE A 34 10.27 -3.90 20.74
C PHE A 34 11.79 -4.03 20.85
N GLU A 35 12.27 -5.25 21.03
CA GLU A 35 13.70 -5.56 21.01
C GLU A 35 14.31 -5.29 19.63
N MET A 36 13.64 -5.71 18.56
CA MET A 36 14.06 -5.41 17.17
C MET A 36 14.06 -3.91 16.88
N VAL A 37 13.05 -3.16 17.35
CA VAL A 37 13.02 -1.69 17.25
C VAL A 37 14.23 -1.09 17.95
N ARG A 38 14.44 -1.44 19.24
CA ARG A 38 15.56 -0.96 20.04
C ARG A 38 16.90 -1.20 19.34
N PHE A 39 17.15 -2.41 18.84
CA PHE A 39 18.41 -2.74 18.16
C PHE A 39 18.69 -1.88 16.92
N CYS A 40 17.66 -1.57 16.14
CA CYS A 40 17.78 -0.68 15.00
C CYS A 40 18.02 0.78 15.44
N LYS A 41 17.29 1.26 16.45
CA LYS A 41 17.41 2.63 16.96
C LYS A 41 18.78 2.90 17.58
N GLU A 42 19.32 1.96 18.36
CA GLU A 42 20.69 2.01 18.91
C GLU A 42 21.78 2.14 17.82
N ARG A 43 21.45 1.83 16.57
CA ARG A 43 22.34 1.94 15.40
C ARG A 43 22.02 3.14 14.52
N GLY A 44 21.20 4.08 15.00
CA GLY A 44 20.83 5.30 14.29
C GLY A 44 19.94 5.06 13.07
N LYS A 45 19.19 3.94 13.04
CA LYS A 45 18.30 3.60 11.92
C LYS A 45 16.90 4.11 12.17
N ARG A 46 16.22 4.56 11.12
CA ARG A 46 14.78 4.80 11.20
C ARG A 46 14.05 3.49 11.23
N VAL A 47 13.00 3.39 12.05
CA VAL A 47 12.22 2.16 12.22
C VAL A 47 10.74 2.45 12.10
N GLY A 48 10.03 1.59 11.37
CA GLY A 48 8.59 1.66 11.30
C GLY A 48 7.93 0.29 11.18
N PHE A 49 6.64 0.23 11.45
CA PHE A 49 5.82 -0.93 11.12
C PHE A 49 4.35 -0.53 10.96
N THR A 50 3.58 -1.38 10.28
CA THR A 50 2.12 -1.23 10.15
C THR A 50 1.41 -2.21 11.08
N THR A 51 0.47 -1.73 11.89
CA THR A 51 -0.36 -2.54 12.80
C THR A 51 -1.85 -2.41 12.47
N ASN A 52 -2.65 -3.39 12.90
CA ASN A 52 -4.10 -3.29 12.98
C ASN A 52 -4.58 -2.47 14.21
N GLY A 53 -3.66 -2.13 15.11
CA GLY A 53 -3.86 -1.25 16.26
C GLY A 53 -4.61 -1.87 17.45
N MET A 54 -5.04 -3.13 17.38
CA MET A 54 -5.78 -3.80 18.47
C MET A 54 -4.93 -4.05 19.71
N LEU A 55 -3.62 -4.16 19.50
CA LEU A 55 -2.62 -4.45 20.52
C LEU A 55 -1.83 -3.21 20.95
N LEU A 56 -2.30 -2.00 20.60
CA LEU A 56 -1.76 -0.74 21.11
C LEU A 56 -2.32 -0.44 22.51
N THR A 57 -1.96 -1.27 23.49
CA THR A 57 -2.26 -0.97 24.90
C THR A 57 -1.45 0.22 25.38
N GLU A 58 -1.86 0.85 26.49
CA GLU A 58 -1.16 2.00 27.05
C GLU A 58 0.34 1.72 27.26
N ASP A 59 0.69 0.61 27.89
CA ASP A 59 2.09 0.22 28.13
C ASP A 59 2.89 0.10 26.82
N ARG A 60 2.29 -0.53 25.81
CA ARG A 60 2.93 -0.69 24.50
C ARG A 60 3.09 0.64 23.79
N ILE A 61 2.11 1.53 23.89
CA ILE A 61 2.19 2.91 23.36
C ILE A 61 3.35 3.65 24.03
N ARG A 62 3.46 3.59 25.36
CA ARG A 62 4.56 4.20 26.11
C ARG A 62 5.91 3.65 25.64
N MET A 63 6.02 2.33 25.50
CA MET A 63 7.23 1.70 24.96
C MET A 63 7.57 2.17 23.54
N LEU A 64 6.59 2.32 22.64
CA LEU A 64 6.85 2.82 21.28
C LEU A 64 7.35 4.27 21.28
N VAL A 65 6.82 5.09 22.18
CA VAL A 65 7.25 6.49 22.36
C VAL A 65 8.66 6.54 22.97
N ASP A 66 8.93 5.75 24.01
CA ASP A 66 10.22 5.71 24.70
C ASP A 66 11.34 5.16 23.79
N LEU A 67 11.01 4.23 22.87
CA LEU A 67 11.93 3.73 21.84
C LEU A 67 12.07 4.68 20.65
N GLU A 68 11.35 5.80 20.63
CA GLU A 68 11.36 6.78 19.54
C GLU A 68 11.08 6.13 18.17
N LEU A 69 10.10 5.21 18.09
CA LEU A 69 9.68 4.61 16.82
C LEU A 69 9.41 5.73 15.80
N ASP A 70 9.93 5.64 14.59
CA ASP A 70 9.80 6.73 13.61
C ASP A 70 8.40 6.73 12.96
N ILE A 71 7.92 5.56 12.52
CA ILE A 71 6.69 5.45 11.73
C ILE A 71 5.78 4.36 12.32
N LEU A 72 4.56 4.73 12.68
CA LEU A 72 3.49 3.79 13.01
C LEU A 72 2.40 3.84 11.93
N GLY A 73 2.44 2.88 11.02
CA GLY A 73 1.36 2.63 10.07
C GLY A 73 0.16 1.99 10.76
N VAL A 74 -1.05 2.42 10.43
CA VAL A 74 -2.29 1.85 10.95
C VAL A 74 -3.22 1.46 9.82
N SER A 75 -3.56 0.18 9.77
CA SER A 75 -4.44 -0.37 8.74
C SER A 75 -5.92 -0.05 9.02
N LEU A 76 -6.58 0.60 8.06
CA LEU A 76 -8.00 0.91 8.05
C LEU A 76 -8.70 0.27 6.84
N ALA A 77 -9.96 -0.09 7.00
CA ALA A 77 -10.82 -0.54 5.90
C ALA A 77 -12.20 0.15 5.90
N GLY A 78 -12.31 1.27 6.60
CA GLY A 78 -13.53 2.05 6.82
C GLY A 78 -13.27 3.10 7.89
N THR A 79 -14.14 4.11 7.94
CA THR A 79 -14.14 5.18 8.95
C THR A 79 -15.32 5.07 9.91
N THR A 80 -16.03 3.94 9.86
CA THR A 80 -17.10 3.57 10.78
C THR A 80 -16.89 2.16 11.32
N ALA A 81 -17.38 1.88 12.53
CA ALA A 81 -17.32 0.54 13.12
C ALA A 81 -18.03 -0.52 12.24
N GLY A 82 -19.19 -0.19 11.69
CA GLY A 82 -19.95 -1.09 10.81
C GLY A 82 -19.17 -1.51 9.57
N THR A 83 -18.45 -0.58 8.93
CA THR A 83 -17.66 -0.89 7.72
C THR A 83 -16.32 -1.54 8.04
N HIS A 84 -15.56 -0.95 8.97
CA HIS A 84 -14.22 -1.43 9.32
C HIS A 84 -14.27 -2.85 9.89
N ASN A 85 -15.10 -3.10 10.91
CA ASN A 85 -15.14 -4.40 11.61
C ASN A 85 -15.66 -5.52 10.69
N ARG A 86 -16.57 -5.17 9.76
CA ARG A 86 -17.09 -6.11 8.75
C ARG A 86 -16.01 -6.53 7.76
N ILE A 87 -15.19 -5.60 7.29
CA ILE A 87 -14.12 -5.89 6.31
C ILE A 87 -12.91 -6.52 6.98
N ARG A 88 -12.50 -6.03 8.16
CA ARG A 88 -11.37 -6.52 8.95
C ARG A 88 -11.89 -7.30 10.16
N LYS A 89 -12.30 -8.54 9.92
CA LYS A 89 -12.74 -9.43 11.00
C LYS A 89 -11.66 -9.56 12.08
N GLY A 90 -12.07 -9.50 13.34
CA GLY A 90 -11.16 -9.55 14.49
C GLY A 90 -10.57 -8.19 14.89
N THR A 91 -10.98 -7.08 14.26
CA THR A 91 -10.66 -5.73 14.72
C THR A 91 -11.91 -4.99 15.18
N ASP A 92 -11.69 -3.95 16.00
CA ASP A 92 -12.71 -3.05 16.51
C ASP A 92 -12.30 -1.60 16.23
N TYR A 93 -13.09 -0.90 15.43
CA TYR A 93 -12.81 0.47 15.01
C TYR A 93 -12.77 1.46 16.18
N ASP A 94 -13.71 1.36 17.12
CA ASP A 94 -13.81 2.32 18.21
C ASP A 94 -12.62 2.16 19.16
N LYS A 95 -12.21 0.91 19.42
CA LYS A 95 -10.97 0.60 20.14
C LYS A 95 -9.74 1.11 19.39
N LEU A 96 -9.70 0.98 18.06
CA LEU A 96 -8.59 1.49 17.26
C LEU A 96 -8.46 3.00 17.40
N VAL A 97 -9.56 3.74 17.23
CA VAL A 97 -9.58 5.20 17.37
C VAL A 97 -9.21 5.61 18.79
N PHE A 98 -9.75 4.93 19.80
CA PHE A 98 -9.37 5.15 21.19
C PHE A 98 -7.85 5.00 21.43
N ASN A 99 -7.25 3.93 20.90
CA ASN A 99 -5.80 3.70 21.04
C ASN A 99 -4.96 4.79 20.35
N LEU A 100 -5.44 5.31 19.21
CA LEU A 100 -4.79 6.41 18.50
C LEU A 100 -4.91 7.75 19.23
N ASP A 101 -6.06 8.03 19.85
CA ASP A 101 -6.25 9.20 20.71
C ASP A 101 -5.33 9.09 21.95
N LEU A 102 -5.21 7.90 22.55
CA LEU A 102 -4.32 7.65 23.67
C LEU A 102 -2.84 7.86 23.29
N LEU A 103 -2.41 7.39 22.12
CA LEU A 103 -1.08 7.68 21.58
C LEU A 103 -0.85 9.19 21.42
N SER A 104 -1.81 9.91 20.86
CA SER A 104 -1.73 11.36 20.67
C SER A 104 -1.59 12.11 22.00
N LYS A 105 -2.38 11.69 23.00
CA LYS A 105 -2.30 12.21 24.37
C LYS A 105 -0.93 11.97 25.01
N ILE A 106 -0.41 10.74 24.97
CA ILE A 106 0.89 10.40 25.57
C ILE A 106 2.03 11.17 24.90
N LYS A 107 1.99 11.33 23.56
CA LYS A 107 2.96 12.15 22.83
C LYS A 107 2.94 13.61 23.28
N ALA A 108 1.74 14.18 23.49
CA ALA A 108 1.59 15.55 23.99
C ALA A 108 2.12 15.70 25.43
N GLU A 109 1.81 14.76 26.32
CA GLU A 109 2.33 14.74 27.71
C GLU A 109 3.86 14.67 27.75
N ARG A 110 4.46 13.85 26.89
CA ARG A 110 5.92 13.69 26.76
C ARG A 110 6.59 14.79 25.93
N LYS A 111 5.81 15.67 25.29
CA LYS A 111 6.28 16.73 24.37
C LYS A 111 7.14 16.20 23.22
N VAL A 112 6.76 15.04 22.67
CA VAL A 112 7.46 14.37 21.56
C VAL A 112 6.59 14.27 20.31
N LYS A 113 7.23 14.20 19.15
CA LYS A 113 6.54 14.08 17.84
C LYS A 113 6.47 12.65 17.32
N ALA A 114 7.35 11.77 17.77
CA ALA A 114 7.40 10.36 17.38
C ALA A 114 6.45 9.49 18.23
N PRO A 115 5.90 8.39 17.67
CA PRO A 115 5.94 8.01 16.26
C PRO A 115 5.07 8.88 15.36
N GLU A 116 5.49 9.07 14.11
CA GLU A 116 4.65 9.63 13.07
C GLU A 116 3.56 8.62 12.68
N VAL A 117 2.29 9.03 12.74
CA VAL A 117 1.17 8.14 12.44
C VAL A 117 0.81 8.24 10.96
N HIS A 118 0.78 7.08 10.29
CA HIS A 118 0.39 6.94 8.89
C HIS A 118 -0.87 6.08 8.78
N LEU A 119 -1.91 6.57 8.11
CA LEU A 119 -3.15 5.83 7.91
C LEU A 119 -3.11 5.06 6.58
N ALA A 120 -3.02 3.74 6.65
CA ALA A 120 -3.08 2.85 5.49
C ALA A 120 -4.53 2.40 5.26
N TYR A 121 -5.26 3.08 4.36
CA TYR A 121 -6.67 2.82 4.08
C TYR A 121 -6.85 1.88 2.88
N LEU A 122 -7.48 0.73 3.08
CA LEU A 122 -7.85 -0.18 1.98
C LEU A 122 -9.12 0.33 1.28
N MET A 123 -8.94 0.88 0.08
CA MET A 123 -10.06 1.30 -0.77
C MET A 123 -10.73 0.10 -1.40
N LEU A 124 -12.04 0.00 -1.19
CA LEU A 124 -12.94 -0.98 -1.78
C LEU A 124 -14.16 -0.28 -2.35
N ARG A 125 -14.74 -0.84 -3.41
CA ARG A 125 -15.97 -0.33 -4.02
C ARG A 125 -17.09 -0.10 -2.99
N SER A 126 -17.21 -1.00 -2.01
CA SER A 126 -18.21 -0.89 -0.94
C SER A 126 -17.93 0.17 0.12
N ASN A 127 -16.68 0.64 0.29
CA ASN A 127 -16.32 1.61 1.33
C ASN A 127 -15.84 2.96 0.78
N PHE A 128 -15.74 3.13 -0.54
CA PHE A 128 -15.16 4.34 -1.13
C PHE A 128 -15.89 5.62 -0.70
N HIS A 129 -17.20 5.55 -0.50
CA HIS A 129 -18.02 6.68 -0.06
C HIS A 129 -17.65 7.20 1.33
N GLU A 130 -17.03 6.37 2.18
CA GLU A 130 -16.53 6.75 3.51
C GLU A 130 -15.18 7.46 3.47
N LEU A 131 -14.45 7.37 2.36
CA LEU A 131 -13.10 7.91 2.24
C LEU A 131 -13.06 9.44 2.45
N LYS A 132 -14.17 10.15 2.20
CA LYS A 132 -14.29 11.59 2.52
C LYS A 132 -14.09 11.90 4.01
N GLU A 133 -14.34 10.93 4.90
CA GLU A 133 -14.21 11.07 6.36
C GLU A 133 -12.81 10.67 6.87
N ILE A 134 -11.90 10.22 5.98
CA ILE A 134 -10.54 9.83 6.39
C ILE A 134 -9.70 11.03 6.84
N LEU A 135 -9.93 12.19 6.24
CA LEU A 135 -9.18 13.41 6.56
C LEU A 135 -9.55 13.96 7.95
N PRO A 136 -10.83 14.10 8.33
CA PRO A 136 -11.21 14.38 9.71
C PRO A 136 -10.58 13.43 10.73
N LEU A 137 -10.57 12.12 10.43
CA LEU A 137 -9.92 11.12 11.30
C LEU A 137 -8.41 11.38 11.40
N ALA A 138 -7.74 11.61 10.28
CA ALA A 138 -6.30 11.90 10.25
C ALA A 138 -5.93 13.13 11.07
N ILE A 139 -6.72 14.21 10.98
CA ILE A 139 -6.53 15.42 11.78
C ILE A 139 -6.69 15.12 13.28
N ARG A 140 -7.77 14.42 13.66
CA ARG A 140 -8.05 14.03 15.05
C ARG A 140 -6.88 13.29 15.69
N VAL A 141 -6.32 12.31 14.98
CA VAL A 141 -5.24 11.45 15.50
C VAL A 141 -3.84 11.99 15.22
N GLY A 142 -3.74 13.21 14.65
CA GLY A 142 -2.46 13.84 14.31
C GLY A 142 -1.63 13.07 13.27
N ALA A 143 -2.27 12.33 12.37
CA ALA A 143 -1.59 11.61 11.29
C ALA A 143 -0.95 12.57 10.27
N LYS A 144 0.18 12.18 9.71
CA LYS A 144 0.93 12.96 8.71
C LYS A 144 0.77 12.46 7.30
N GLU A 145 0.40 11.20 7.16
CA GLU A 145 0.23 10.56 5.86
C GLU A 145 -1.00 9.67 5.85
N ILE A 146 -1.68 9.68 4.72
CA ILE A 146 -2.78 8.77 4.39
C ILE A 146 -2.40 8.09 3.08
N VAL A 147 -2.25 6.77 3.12
CA VAL A 147 -2.02 5.94 1.94
C VAL A 147 -3.31 5.19 1.64
N ALA A 148 -4.03 5.63 0.62
CA ALA A 148 -5.25 4.98 0.14
C ALA A 148 -4.87 3.91 -0.90
N GLY A 149 -4.80 2.65 -0.47
CA GLY A 149 -4.38 1.52 -1.27
C GLY A 149 -5.52 0.88 -2.06
N ASN A 150 -5.28 0.51 -3.32
CA ASN A 150 -6.21 -0.27 -4.13
C ASN A 150 -6.09 -1.79 -3.84
N LEU A 151 -7.23 -2.50 -3.82
CA LEU A 151 -7.24 -3.96 -3.76
C LEU A 151 -6.66 -4.56 -5.04
N THR A 152 -5.46 -5.10 -4.95
CA THR A 152 -4.69 -5.63 -6.09
C THR A 152 -4.30 -7.08 -5.90
N LEU A 153 -3.97 -7.50 -4.67
CA LEU A 153 -3.85 -8.92 -4.35
C LEU A 153 -5.23 -9.51 -4.08
N ILE A 154 -5.61 -10.54 -4.82
CA ILE A 154 -6.90 -11.21 -4.70
C ILE A 154 -6.67 -12.65 -4.26
N VAL A 155 -6.89 -12.88 -2.98
CA VAL A 155 -6.80 -14.20 -2.36
C VAL A 155 -8.11 -14.99 -2.46
N ASP A 156 -9.23 -14.29 -2.60
CA ASP A 156 -10.55 -14.87 -2.88
C ASP A 156 -11.14 -14.17 -4.13
N PRO A 157 -11.44 -14.90 -5.22
CA PRO A 157 -12.02 -14.32 -6.45
C PRO A 157 -13.27 -13.47 -6.22
N LYS A 158 -14.05 -13.72 -5.15
CA LYS A 158 -15.23 -12.91 -4.79
C LYS A 158 -14.87 -11.46 -4.47
N LEU A 159 -13.64 -11.20 -4.04
CA LEU A 159 -13.15 -9.85 -3.73
C LEU A 159 -12.85 -9.02 -4.98
N SER A 160 -12.76 -9.62 -6.17
CA SER A 160 -12.51 -8.88 -7.42
C SER A 160 -13.53 -7.77 -7.69
N ALA A 161 -14.80 -7.99 -7.34
CA ALA A 161 -15.86 -7.00 -7.46
C ALA A 161 -15.64 -5.76 -6.57
N GLN A 162 -14.77 -5.86 -5.55
CA GLN A 162 -14.42 -4.76 -4.66
C GLN A 162 -13.29 -3.88 -5.19
N ALA A 163 -12.54 -4.29 -6.21
CA ALA A 163 -11.47 -3.47 -6.77
C ALA A 163 -12.05 -2.27 -7.56
N ILE A 164 -11.48 -1.10 -7.32
CA ILE A 164 -11.95 0.18 -7.88
C ILE A 164 -11.20 0.54 -9.17
N PHE A 165 -9.90 0.33 -9.18
CA PHE A 165 -9.00 0.73 -10.27
C PHE A 165 -8.46 -0.48 -11.02
N ASN A 166 -9.32 -1.38 -11.48
CA ASN A 166 -8.83 -2.57 -12.17
C ASN A 166 -9.71 -2.96 -13.36
N TYR A 167 -10.03 -1.96 -14.18
CA TYR A 167 -10.81 -2.13 -15.40
C TYR A 167 -9.93 -2.55 -16.60
N SER A 168 -10.52 -3.29 -17.54
CA SER A 168 -9.84 -3.84 -18.73
C SER A 168 -9.93 -2.96 -19.98
N GLY A 169 -10.73 -1.88 -19.97
CA GLY A 169 -10.86 -0.99 -21.13
C GLY A 169 -9.72 0.03 -21.22
N SER A 170 -9.26 0.28 -22.44
CA SER A 170 -8.36 1.37 -22.78
C SER A 170 -8.99 2.71 -22.40
N ILE A 171 -8.28 3.52 -21.61
CA ILE A 171 -8.58 4.95 -21.52
C ILE A 171 -8.08 5.53 -22.84
N GLU A 172 -8.98 5.77 -23.80
CA GLU A 172 -8.61 6.60 -24.94
C GLU A 172 -8.12 7.95 -24.40
N PRO A 173 -6.96 8.45 -24.84
CA PRO A 173 -6.52 9.78 -24.46
C PRO A 173 -7.61 10.77 -24.83
N GLN A 174 -8.10 11.56 -23.86
CA GLN A 174 -8.96 12.69 -24.19
C GLN A 174 -8.19 13.57 -25.17
N LYS A 175 -8.63 13.58 -26.44
CA LYS A 175 -8.20 14.58 -27.42
C LYS A 175 -8.40 15.93 -26.74
N ARG A 176 -7.30 16.66 -26.47
CA ARG A 176 -7.36 18.06 -26.06
C ARG A 176 -8.32 18.75 -27.02
N ALA A 177 -9.43 19.27 -26.50
CA ALA A 177 -10.39 20.00 -27.29
C ALA A 177 -9.65 21.14 -27.99
N ASN A 178 -9.46 21.00 -29.31
CA ASN A 178 -9.04 22.12 -30.14
C ASN A 178 -10.07 23.22 -29.94
N LYS A 179 -9.63 24.37 -29.42
CA LYS A 179 -10.40 25.62 -29.45
C LYS A 179 -10.65 25.98 -30.91
N SER A 180 -11.78 25.51 -31.45
CA SER A 180 -12.36 26.07 -32.66
C SER A 180 -13.28 27.20 -32.26
N LYS A 181 -13.00 28.37 -32.81
CA LYS A 181 -13.80 29.59 -32.73
C LYS A 181 -15.18 29.37 -33.37
N ASN A 182 -16.12 30.22 -32.94
CA ASN A 182 -17.44 30.54 -33.52
C ASN A 182 -18.62 29.62 -33.17
N GLY A 183 -19.63 30.20 -32.53
CA GLY A 183 -20.98 29.62 -32.48
C GLY A 183 -21.82 30.05 -31.28
N LYS A 184 -22.52 31.18 -31.41
CA LYS A 184 -23.64 31.73 -30.61
C LYS A 184 -24.30 30.79 -29.56
N LEU A 185 -24.37 31.28 -28.32
CA LEU A 185 -25.30 30.81 -27.28
C LEU A 185 -26.74 31.15 -27.64
N PRO A 186 -27.72 30.30 -27.26
CA PRO A 186 -28.99 30.83 -26.78
C PRO A 186 -29.32 30.35 -25.36
N TYR A 187 -29.92 31.29 -24.64
CA TYR A 187 -30.55 31.17 -23.33
C TYR A 187 -31.63 30.08 -23.27
N GLY A 188 -31.77 29.43 -22.11
CA GLY A 188 -32.97 28.65 -21.76
C GLY A 188 -32.91 28.08 -20.34
N ARG A 189 -33.66 28.68 -19.40
CA ARG A 189 -33.91 28.14 -18.06
C ARG A 189 -34.75 26.86 -18.14
N ARG A 190 -34.44 25.85 -17.31
CA ARG A 190 -35.40 25.02 -16.55
C ARG A 190 -34.68 24.03 -15.62
N SER A 191 -35.06 24.06 -14.36
CA SER A 191 -35.09 22.93 -13.42
C SER A 191 -36.56 22.74 -13.00
N PRO A 192 -36.98 21.70 -12.26
CA PRO A 192 -36.37 20.40 -11.94
C PRO A 192 -37.35 19.23 -12.30
N THR A 193 -36.98 17.98 -12.01
CA THR A 193 -37.83 16.88 -11.46
C THR A 193 -37.56 15.49 -12.05
N ALA A 194 -37.71 14.52 -11.14
CA ALA A 194 -38.10 13.11 -11.35
C ALA A 194 -37.04 12.11 -11.81
N CYS A 195 -36.69 11.24 -10.85
CA CYS A 195 -36.10 9.93 -11.05
C CYS A 195 -37.20 8.93 -11.45
N PRO A 196 -37.05 8.07 -12.49
CA PRO A 196 -37.90 6.90 -12.66
C PRO A 196 -37.24 5.62 -12.12
N PRO A 197 -38.02 4.67 -11.57
CA PRO A 197 -37.49 3.48 -10.91
C PRO A 197 -37.26 2.31 -11.87
N GLY A 198 -36.32 1.45 -11.50
CA GLY A 198 -36.40 0.01 -11.77
C GLY A 198 -35.99 -0.49 -13.15
N ARG A 199 -34.68 -0.62 -13.39
CA ARG A 199 -34.11 -1.79 -14.08
C ARG A 199 -32.77 -2.14 -13.42
N ARG A 200 -32.59 -3.42 -13.06
CA ARG A 200 -31.28 -3.99 -12.67
C ARG A 200 -30.33 -3.80 -13.86
N ALA A 201 -29.52 -2.75 -13.83
CA ALA A 201 -28.42 -2.58 -14.76
C ALA A 201 -27.26 -3.46 -14.29
N LEU A 202 -26.90 -4.44 -15.10
CA LEU A 202 -25.56 -5.01 -15.11
C LEU A 202 -24.61 -3.87 -15.52
N TRP A 203 -23.97 -3.24 -14.54
CA TRP A 203 -23.07 -2.10 -14.80
C TRP A 203 -21.78 -2.60 -15.43
N ALA A 204 -21.67 -2.52 -16.76
CA ALA A 204 -20.40 -2.51 -17.46
C ALA A 204 -19.73 -1.14 -17.18
N GLY A 205 -18.84 -1.10 -16.18
CA GLY A 205 -18.23 0.13 -15.66
C GLY A 205 -17.29 0.82 -16.66
N GLY A 206 -17.84 1.74 -17.47
CA GLY A 206 -17.11 2.59 -18.40
C GLY A 206 -16.48 3.84 -17.75
N CYS A 207 -15.67 4.54 -18.54
CA CYS A 207 -14.88 5.77 -18.26
C CYS A 207 -15.42 6.74 -17.19
N GLY A 208 -16.75 6.91 -17.07
CA GLY A 208 -17.38 7.81 -16.09
C GLY A 208 -17.19 7.40 -14.61
N GLU A 209 -17.15 6.10 -14.31
CA GLU A 209 -16.93 5.62 -12.95
C GLU A 209 -15.49 5.89 -12.47
N LEU A 210 -14.52 5.63 -13.33
CA LEU A 210 -13.12 5.91 -13.03
C LEU A 210 -12.87 7.41 -12.84
N GLN A 211 -13.52 8.25 -13.67
CA GLN A 211 -13.48 9.70 -13.52
C GLN A 211 -14.08 10.17 -12.20
N TYR A 212 -15.17 9.53 -11.74
CA TYR A 212 -15.76 9.81 -10.43
C TYR A 212 -14.75 9.53 -9.30
N TYR A 213 -14.14 8.33 -9.28
CA TYR A 213 -13.19 7.97 -8.23
C TYR A 213 -11.97 8.88 -8.21
N ARG A 214 -11.37 9.16 -9.38
CA ARG A 214 -10.24 10.09 -9.52
C ARG A 214 -10.58 11.49 -9.02
N SER A 215 -11.72 12.04 -9.44
CA SER A 215 -12.16 13.38 -9.02
C SER A 215 -12.28 13.50 -7.50
N ARG A 216 -12.83 12.49 -6.84
CA ARG A 216 -12.96 12.45 -5.37
C ARG A 216 -11.63 12.32 -4.65
N LEU A 217 -10.72 11.48 -5.16
CA LEU A 217 -9.39 11.34 -4.57
C LEU A 217 -8.56 12.63 -4.71
N GLU A 218 -8.65 13.32 -5.84
CA GLU A 218 -8.02 14.63 -6.04
C GLU A 218 -8.61 15.72 -5.14
N GLU A 219 -9.92 15.70 -4.91
CA GLU A 219 -10.57 16.60 -3.94
C GLU A 219 -10.01 16.39 -2.53
N ILE A 220 -9.89 15.13 -2.10
CA ILE A 220 -9.34 14.78 -0.79
C ILE A 220 -7.86 15.17 -0.70
N ARG A 221 -7.06 14.88 -1.74
CA ARG A 221 -5.64 15.25 -1.81
C ARG A 221 -5.43 16.76 -1.64
N LYS A 222 -6.23 17.58 -2.34
CA LYS A 222 -6.18 19.05 -2.22
C LYS A 222 -6.53 19.53 -0.81
N ARG A 223 -7.51 18.90 -0.16
CA ARG A 223 -7.90 19.22 1.22
C ARG A 223 -6.80 18.82 2.21
N ALA A 224 -6.24 17.62 2.07
CA ALA A 224 -5.16 17.12 2.91
C ALA A 224 -3.91 18.01 2.85
N CYS A 225 -3.55 18.50 1.65
CA CYS A 225 -2.44 19.43 1.45
C CYS A 225 -2.58 20.72 2.28
N ARG A 226 -3.79 21.27 2.42
CA ARG A 226 -4.05 22.46 3.25
C ARG A 226 -3.83 22.22 4.74
N GLU A 227 -3.97 20.97 5.17
CA GLU A 227 -3.76 20.52 6.55
C GLU A 227 -2.33 20.01 6.79
N ASN A 228 -1.43 20.15 5.80
CA ASN A 228 -0.08 19.57 5.80
C ASN A 228 -0.08 18.05 6.04
N ILE A 229 -1.07 17.35 5.46
CA ILE A 229 -1.19 15.89 5.46
C ILE A 229 -0.94 15.39 4.04
N ILE A 230 -0.01 14.44 3.91
CA ILE A 230 0.26 13.76 2.64
C ILE A 230 -0.89 12.80 2.37
N PHE A 231 -1.52 12.90 1.20
CA PHE A 231 -2.55 11.96 0.75
C PHE A 231 -2.11 11.29 -0.54
N ASP A 232 -1.75 10.02 -0.43
CA ASP A 232 -1.24 9.23 -1.52
C ASP A 232 -2.21 8.12 -1.93
N TYR A 233 -2.33 7.89 -3.22
CA TYR A 233 -3.20 6.86 -3.78
C TYR A 233 -2.70 6.50 -5.17
N HIS A 234 -2.80 5.22 -5.52
CA HIS A 234 -2.28 4.70 -6.79
C HIS A 234 -3.03 3.46 -7.26
N GLY A 235 -3.01 3.21 -8.57
CA GLY A 235 -3.61 1.98 -9.08
C GLY A 235 -3.66 1.82 -10.60
N PRO A 236 -4.01 0.61 -11.07
CA PRO A 236 -4.21 0.33 -12.49
C PRO A 236 -5.24 1.26 -13.13
N GLY A 237 -4.87 1.93 -14.22
CA GLY A 237 -5.77 2.87 -14.88
C GLY A 237 -5.92 4.21 -14.15
N ILE A 238 -5.18 4.46 -13.07
CA ILE A 238 -4.87 5.82 -12.61
C ILE A 238 -3.60 6.29 -13.29
N ASP A 239 -2.58 5.45 -13.25
CA ASP A 239 -1.20 5.79 -13.60
C ASP A 239 -0.75 5.11 -14.90
N ASP A 240 0.15 5.77 -15.63
CA ASP A 240 0.80 5.22 -16.83
C ASP A 240 1.96 4.29 -16.48
N ALA A 241 2.34 3.42 -17.42
CA ALA A 241 3.46 2.50 -17.23
C ALA A 241 4.78 3.25 -17.04
N SER A 242 5.53 2.84 -16.03
CA SER A 242 6.81 3.43 -15.63
C SER A 242 7.89 2.37 -15.51
N LEU A 243 9.13 2.80 -15.71
CA LEU A 243 10.31 1.99 -15.40
C LEU A 243 10.60 2.00 -13.89
N TYR A 244 10.09 2.98 -13.15
CA TYR A 244 10.23 3.05 -11.71
C TYR A 244 9.26 2.09 -11.01
N CYS A 245 9.77 1.39 -9.99
CA CYS A 245 8.96 0.56 -9.10
C CYS A 245 8.81 1.27 -7.75
N ARG A 246 7.57 1.48 -7.28
CA ARG A 246 7.29 2.10 -5.98
C ARG A 246 7.75 1.26 -4.77
N GLU A 247 8.01 -0.03 -4.94
CA GLU A 247 8.67 -0.86 -3.91
C GLU A 247 10.18 -0.60 -3.84
N ASN A 248 10.71 0.26 -4.73
CA ASN A 248 12.11 0.67 -4.79
C ASN A 248 13.08 -0.52 -4.83
N VAL A 249 12.78 -1.52 -5.67
CA VAL A 249 13.52 -2.80 -5.73
C VAL A 249 15.01 -2.64 -6.08
N ARG A 250 15.43 -1.47 -6.58
CA ARG A 250 16.85 -1.12 -6.78
C ARG A 250 17.60 -0.87 -5.49
N ARG A 251 16.91 -0.36 -4.46
CA ARG A 251 17.50 0.13 -3.20
C ARG A 251 16.88 -0.49 -1.95
N ALA A 252 15.91 -1.38 -2.12
CA ALA A 252 15.22 -2.07 -1.05
C ALA A 252 15.03 -3.56 -1.38
N CYS A 253 14.97 -4.37 -0.32
CA CYS A 253 14.58 -5.77 -0.38
C CYS A 253 13.68 -6.11 0.80
N VAL A 254 12.97 -7.23 0.70
CA VAL A 254 12.21 -7.81 1.78
C VAL A 254 12.91 -9.08 2.25
N ILE A 255 13.06 -9.22 3.56
CA ILE A 255 13.52 -10.45 4.20
C ILE A 255 12.31 -11.10 4.84
N ASN A 256 11.88 -12.26 4.34
CA ASN A 256 10.70 -12.91 4.89
C ASN A 256 11.00 -13.64 6.21
N VAL A 257 9.97 -14.23 6.81
CA VAL A 257 10.07 -14.92 8.11
C VAL A 257 10.97 -16.15 8.08
N ASN A 258 11.22 -16.72 6.89
CA ASN A 258 12.11 -17.86 6.66
C ASN A 258 13.52 -17.42 6.24
N GLY A 259 13.81 -16.13 6.20
CA GLY A 259 15.12 -15.57 5.85
C GLY A 259 15.36 -15.43 4.36
N GLU A 260 14.36 -15.69 3.52
CA GLU A 260 14.51 -15.50 2.08
C GLU A 260 14.60 -14.01 1.72
N VAL A 261 15.54 -13.69 0.84
CA VAL A 261 15.75 -12.36 0.29
C VAL A 261 14.96 -12.24 -1.00
N VAL A 262 13.92 -11.41 -0.98
CA VAL A 262 12.99 -11.24 -2.08
C VAL A 262 12.91 -9.77 -2.47
N PRO A 263 12.68 -9.43 -3.75
CA PRO A 263 12.73 -8.05 -4.20
C PRO A 263 11.55 -7.21 -3.70
N CYS A 264 10.37 -7.81 -3.52
CA CYS A 264 9.23 -7.13 -2.92
C CYS A 264 8.26 -8.11 -2.25
N VAL A 265 7.28 -7.58 -1.51
CA VAL A 265 6.29 -8.40 -0.80
C VAL A 265 5.46 -9.29 -1.74
N PHE A 266 5.25 -8.92 -3.00
CA PHE A 266 4.43 -9.68 -3.95
C PHE A 266 5.17 -10.87 -4.59
N THR A 267 6.49 -10.89 -4.53
CA THR A 267 7.31 -12.00 -5.06
C THR A 267 7.77 -12.94 -3.95
N ASN A 268 7.20 -12.82 -2.75
CA ASN A 268 7.61 -13.61 -1.60
C ASN A 268 7.14 -15.07 -1.75
N PRO A 269 8.05 -16.07 -1.81
CA PRO A 269 7.69 -17.47 -1.98
C PRO A 269 6.72 -17.99 -0.92
N VAL A 270 6.82 -17.55 0.33
CA VAL A 270 5.89 -17.95 1.41
C VAL A 270 4.43 -17.61 1.09
N LEU A 271 4.17 -16.54 0.32
CA LEU A 271 2.82 -16.20 -0.12
C LEU A 271 2.34 -17.04 -1.30
N CYS A 272 3.28 -17.53 -2.10
CA CYS A 272 3.05 -18.40 -3.24
C CYS A 272 2.87 -19.87 -2.82
N GLU A 273 3.55 -20.29 -1.75
CA GLU A 273 3.56 -21.66 -1.22
C GLU A 273 2.32 -22.01 -0.41
N ASN A 274 1.54 -21.04 0.05
CA ASN A 274 0.35 -21.27 0.88
C ASN A 274 -0.76 -22.02 0.13
N ARG A 275 -0.62 -23.35 0.11
CA ARG A 275 -1.68 -24.36 -0.02
C ARG A 275 -2.60 -24.27 1.22
N GLY A 276 -3.49 -23.28 1.29
CA GLY A 276 -4.26 -23.10 2.53
C GLY A 276 -5.48 -22.19 2.52
N LEU A 277 -5.86 -21.60 1.39
CA LEU A 277 -7.15 -20.91 1.26
C LEU A 277 -8.19 -21.86 0.67
N GLY A 278 -8.41 -23.01 1.33
CA GLY A 278 -9.55 -23.93 1.16
C GLY A 278 -9.79 -24.61 -0.20
N ASN A 279 -9.25 -24.10 -1.31
CA ASN A 279 -9.72 -24.44 -2.66
C ASN A 279 -8.61 -24.86 -3.64
N GLY A 280 -7.38 -25.10 -3.19
CA GLY A 280 -6.26 -25.50 -4.06
C GLY A 280 -5.88 -24.49 -5.14
N ARG A 281 -6.32 -23.23 -5.04
CA ARG A 281 -6.03 -22.16 -5.99
C ARG A 281 -4.83 -21.35 -5.55
N SER A 282 -3.89 -21.11 -6.47
CA SER A 282 -2.75 -20.23 -6.24
C SER A 282 -3.21 -18.78 -6.02
N SER A 283 -2.57 -18.09 -5.06
CA SER A 283 -2.74 -16.66 -4.86
C SER A 283 -2.52 -15.89 -6.16
N CYS A 284 -3.43 -14.99 -6.52
CA CYS A 284 -3.35 -14.19 -7.72
C CYS A 284 -3.44 -12.69 -7.40
N TYR A 285 -2.87 -11.89 -8.28
CA TYR A 285 -3.08 -10.45 -8.28
C TYR A 285 -3.84 -10.05 -9.54
N MET A 286 -4.53 -8.91 -9.44
CA MET A 286 -5.32 -8.36 -10.54
C MET A 286 -4.60 -7.17 -11.16
N PHE A 287 -4.55 -7.13 -12.49
CA PHE A 287 -4.00 -6.01 -13.25
C PHE A 287 -4.82 -5.79 -14.52
N LYS A 288 -5.37 -4.58 -14.68
CA LYS A 288 -6.24 -4.17 -15.82
C LYS A 288 -7.33 -5.22 -16.14
N GLY A 289 -8.05 -5.66 -15.10
CA GLY A 289 -9.16 -6.62 -15.21
C GLY A 289 -8.76 -8.08 -15.42
N GLN A 290 -7.46 -8.38 -15.52
CA GLN A 290 -6.95 -9.74 -15.71
C GLN A 290 -6.32 -10.28 -14.42
N PHE A 291 -6.43 -11.59 -14.20
CA PHE A 291 -5.81 -12.29 -13.07
C PHE A 291 -4.46 -12.87 -13.49
N PHE A 292 -3.46 -12.70 -12.63
CA PHE A 292 -2.13 -13.24 -12.82
C PHE A 292 -1.71 -14.00 -11.56
N PRO A 293 -1.15 -15.21 -11.69
CA PRO A 293 -0.63 -15.93 -10.54
C PRO A 293 0.54 -15.16 -9.91
N LEU A 294 0.64 -15.17 -8.59
CA LEU A 294 1.88 -14.77 -7.93
C LEU A 294 2.97 -15.78 -8.26
N THR A 295 4.14 -15.27 -8.62
CA THR A 295 5.35 -16.07 -8.82
C THR A 295 6.35 -15.73 -7.73
N GLY A 296 6.80 -16.75 -7.00
CA GLY A 296 7.84 -16.59 -5.99
C GLY A 296 9.18 -16.32 -6.66
N ILE A 297 9.87 -15.28 -6.21
CA ILE A 297 11.24 -14.92 -6.62
C ILE A 297 12.05 -14.73 -5.35
N SER A 298 13.10 -15.52 -5.21
CA SER A 298 14.06 -15.45 -4.11
C SER A 298 15.47 -15.46 -4.69
N PHE A 299 16.34 -14.62 -4.14
CA PHE A 299 17.73 -14.51 -4.58
C PHE A 299 18.72 -15.18 -3.62
N GLY A 300 18.22 -15.71 -2.51
CA GLY A 300 19.01 -16.42 -1.51
C GLY A 300 18.33 -16.41 -0.15
N ASN A 301 19.00 -17.02 0.83
CA ASN A 301 18.49 -17.09 2.20
C ASN A 301 19.60 -16.70 3.19
N ILE A 302 19.31 -15.75 4.09
CA ILE A 302 20.28 -15.22 5.05
C ILE A 302 20.71 -16.25 6.12
N GLN A 303 20.02 -17.39 6.19
CA GLN A 303 20.45 -18.53 7.00
C GLN A 303 21.71 -19.18 6.43
N ASN A 304 21.85 -19.19 5.11
CA ASN A 304 22.90 -19.93 4.38
C ASN A 304 24.08 -19.04 3.97
N GLU A 305 23.85 -17.75 3.76
CA GLU A 305 24.87 -16.80 3.30
C GLU A 305 24.53 -15.37 3.77
N THR A 306 25.46 -14.43 3.66
CA THR A 306 25.24 -13.05 4.12
C THR A 306 24.34 -12.28 3.15
N LEU A 307 23.54 -11.33 3.67
CA LEU A 307 22.69 -10.48 2.83
C LEU A 307 23.51 -9.71 1.78
N THR A 308 24.72 -9.23 2.13
CA THR A 308 25.63 -8.58 1.18
C THR A 308 26.03 -9.49 0.03
N ARG A 309 26.32 -10.77 0.31
CA ARG A 309 26.64 -11.75 -0.75
C ARG A 309 25.44 -11.98 -1.65
N ILE A 310 24.24 -12.14 -1.09
CA ILE A 310 22.99 -12.30 -1.85
C ILE A 310 22.72 -11.08 -2.71
N TRP A 311 22.81 -9.88 -2.13
CA TRP A 311 22.58 -8.60 -2.82
C TRP A 311 23.50 -8.46 -4.04
N ASN A 312 24.75 -8.86 -3.93
CA ASN A 312 25.76 -8.74 -4.99
C ASN A 312 25.79 -9.91 -5.98
N LYS A 313 24.91 -10.92 -5.87
CA LYS A 313 24.80 -11.97 -6.88
C LYS A 313 24.45 -11.37 -8.23
N LYS A 314 25.04 -11.90 -9.30
CA LYS A 314 24.84 -11.43 -10.69
C LYS A 314 23.36 -11.46 -11.07
N GLU A 315 22.63 -12.49 -10.66
CA GLU A 315 21.20 -12.65 -10.93
C GLU A 315 20.36 -11.57 -10.23
N TYR A 316 20.71 -11.22 -8.99
CA TYR A 316 19.96 -10.20 -8.25
C TYR A 316 20.33 -8.79 -8.69
N ALA A 317 21.61 -8.53 -8.95
CA ALA A 317 22.05 -7.28 -9.57
C ALA A 317 21.37 -7.08 -10.93
N GLY A 318 21.43 -8.08 -11.81
CA GLY A 318 20.76 -8.04 -13.11
C GLY A 318 19.26 -7.81 -13.01
N PHE A 319 18.57 -8.42 -12.03
CA PHE A 319 17.16 -8.12 -11.78
C PHE A 319 16.92 -6.65 -11.42
N ARG A 320 17.77 -6.04 -10.59
CA ARG A 320 17.64 -4.63 -10.19
C ARG A 320 17.93 -3.68 -11.36
N ASP A 321 18.86 -4.04 -12.23
CA ASP A 321 19.23 -3.25 -13.40
C ASP A 321 18.07 -3.10 -14.39
N LEU A 322 17.12 -4.04 -14.42
CA LEU A 322 15.88 -3.95 -15.22
C LEU A 322 14.95 -2.80 -14.79
N PHE A 323 15.17 -2.22 -13.61
CA PHE A 323 14.40 -1.09 -13.10
C PHE A 323 15.18 0.21 -13.13
N ASP A 324 16.37 0.21 -13.75
CA ASP A 324 17.21 1.38 -13.89
C ASP A 324 16.89 2.13 -15.20
N PRO A 325 16.37 3.37 -15.13
CA PRO A 325 16.08 4.15 -16.33
C PRO A 325 17.34 4.50 -17.13
N GLU A 326 18.53 4.51 -16.52
CA GLU A 326 19.78 4.89 -17.20
C GLU A 326 20.35 3.74 -18.05
N THR A 327 20.11 2.49 -17.65
CA THR A 327 20.49 1.30 -18.42
C THR A 327 19.46 0.97 -19.52
N ALA A 328 18.31 1.66 -19.52
CA ALA A 328 17.20 1.45 -20.44
C ALA A 328 17.42 2.05 -21.83
N THR A 329 18.41 1.54 -22.56
CA THR A 329 18.65 1.93 -23.96
C THR A 329 17.49 1.52 -24.89
N ARG A 330 16.73 0.49 -24.53
CA ARG A 330 15.55 -0.02 -25.27
C ARG A 330 14.44 -0.52 -24.33
N PRO A 331 13.40 0.29 -24.05
CA PRO A 331 12.30 -0.09 -23.16
C PRO A 331 11.62 -1.42 -23.51
N GLU A 332 11.47 -1.73 -24.80
CA GLU A 332 10.87 -3.00 -25.25
C GLU A 332 11.71 -4.23 -24.87
N GLN A 333 13.04 -4.10 -24.92
CA GLN A 333 13.95 -5.17 -24.53
C GLN A 333 13.87 -5.44 -23.03
N ILE A 334 13.87 -4.40 -22.19
CA ILE A 334 13.70 -4.53 -20.73
C ILE A 334 12.39 -5.23 -20.39
N LEU A 335 11.29 -4.85 -21.05
CA LEU A 335 10.00 -5.48 -20.81
C LEU A 335 9.98 -6.97 -21.15
N SER A 336 10.79 -7.39 -22.14
CA SER A 336 10.92 -8.80 -22.52
C SER A 336 11.73 -9.63 -21.52
N GLU A 337 12.73 -9.03 -20.87
CA GLU A 337 13.62 -9.68 -19.90
C GLU A 337 13.04 -9.68 -18.48
N MET A 338 12.11 -8.77 -18.18
CA MET A 338 11.52 -8.63 -16.85
C MET A 338 10.55 -9.75 -16.49
N PRO A 339 10.52 -10.22 -15.22
CA PRO A 339 9.53 -11.19 -14.77
C PRO A 339 8.10 -10.75 -15.08
N LYS A 340 7.27 -11.69 -15.57
CA LYS A 340 5.87 -11.41 -15.95
C LYS A 340 5.07 -10.75 -14.84
N CYS A 341 5.33 -11.14 -13.58
CA CYS A 341 4.70 -10.55 -12.40
C CYS A 341 5.01 -9.06 -12.26
N CYS A 342 6.21 -8.63 -12.63
CA CYS A 342 6.65 -7.24 -12.59
C CYS A 342 6.14 -6.46 -13.80
N VAL A 343 6.17 -7.04 -15.01
CA VAL A 343 5.61 -6.40 -16.23
C VAL A 343 4.15 -5.98 -16.04
N LYS A 344 3.38 -6.82 -15.36
CA LYS A 344 1.96 -6.57 -15.10
C LYS A 344 1.70 -6.11 -13.67
N CYS A 345 2.64 -5.40 -13.05
CA CYS A 345 2.49 -4.92 -11.67
C CYS A 345 2.00 -3.47 -11.63
N TYR A 346 1.00 -3.19 -10.80
CA TYR A 346 0.52 -1.81 -10.60
C TYR A 346 1.56 -0.91 -9.91
N LYS A 347 2.53 -1.47 -9.17
CA LYS A 347 3.61 -0.72 -8.51
C LYS A 347 4.61 -0.11 -9.49
N ARG A 348 4.54 -0.51 -10.76
CA ARG A 348 5.25 0.12 -11.87
C ARG A 348 4.40 1.13 -12.63
N LEU A 349 3.19 1.41 -12.18
CA LEU A 349 2.38 2.45 -12.80
C LEU A 349 2.57 3.72 -11.97
N GLY A 350 2.97 4.83 -12.59
CA GLY A 350 3.18 6.13 -11.92
C GLY A 350 4.56 6.73 -12.13
N VAL A 351 4.62 8.05 -12.08
CA VAL A 351 5.87 8.85 -12.18
C VAL A 351 6.56 8.89 -10.83
#